data_AF-A0A2Z5FZZ6-F1
#
_entry.id   AF-A0A2Z5FZZ6-F1
#
_cell.length_a   1.000
_cell.length_b   1.000
_cell.length_c   1.000
_cell.angle_alpha   90.00
_cell.angle_beta   90.00
_cell.angle_gamma   90.00
#
_symmetry.space_group_name_H-M   'P 1'
#
loop_
_entity.id
_entity.type
_entity.pdbx_description
1 polymer ?
#
loop_
_entity_poly.entity_id
_entity_poly.type
_entity_poly.pdbx_seq_one_letter_code
_entity_poly.pdbx_strand_id
1 'polypeptide(L)'
;MLKRSFLLILSMVTASTSGYAQEAWKGHQPTLIAQHSGTTQLLIAVSPVNSKVVWAAGAGGTYVVTTDGGATWKSGVVPGAEGLEFRDVQGVSDRIAYLMSIGNNTGDFRIYKTEDAGLHWTIQFKNKRSMLSMTALRSGLRSVASRIAIR
;
A
#
# COMPACT_ATOMS: atom_id res chain seq x y z
N MET A 1 6.11 -42.43 -56.13
CA MET A 1 6.59 -41.21 -56.83
C MET A 1 5.42 -40.23 -56.86
N LEU A 2 5.34 -39.31 -55.90
CA LEU A 2 5.81 -37.91 -55.98
C LEU A 2 4.61 -36.95 -56.20
N LYS A 3 4.23 -36.28 -55.10
CA LYS A 3 3.78 -34.88 -54.94
C LYS A 3 2.81 -34.27 -55.98
N ARG A 4 1.81 -33.53 -55.46
CA ARG A 4 1.43 -32.14 -55.82
C ARG A 4 -0.05 -31.93 -55.45
N SER A 5 -0.36 -31.16 -54.41
CA SER A 5 -0.54 -29.70 -54.48
C SER A 5 -2.02 -29.40 -54.20
N PHE A 6 -2.34 -28.90 -53.01
CA PHE A 6 -3.55 -28.12 -52.80
C PHE A 6 -3.11 -26.83 -52.11
N LEU A 7 -3.24 -25.74 -52.84
CA LEU A 7 -2.92 -24.39 -52.41
C LEU A 7 -4.07 -23.52 -52.93
N LEU A 8 -4.43 -22.51 -52.12
CA LEU A 8 -5.29 -21.33 -52.39
C LEU A 8 -6.76 -21.49 -51.94
N ILE A 9 -7.43 -20.58 -51.23
CA ILE A 9 -7.21 -19.23 -50.65
C ILE A 9 -8.38 -19.03 -49.66
N LEU A 10 -8.20 -18.43 -48.46
CA LEU A 10 -9.16 -17.41 -47.98
C LEU A 10 -8.58 -16.47 -46.91
N SER A 11 -8.21 -15.28 -47.40
CA SER A 11 -8.17 -13.95 -46.78
C SER A 11 -7.96 -13.78 -45.28
N MET A 12 -6.82 -13.14 -44.98
CA MET A 12 -6.53 -12.31 -43.81
C MET A 12 -7.70 -11.39 -43.43
N VAL A 13 -8.12 -11.46 -42.17
CA VAL A 13 -8.65 -10.30 -41.45
C VAL A 13 -7.69 -10.05 -40.29
N THR A 14 -6.56 -9.40 -40.55
CA THR A 14 -5.83 -8.73 -39.46
C THR A 14 -6.54 -7.42 -39.23
N ALA A 15 -7.58 -7.45 -38.38
CA ALA A 15 -8.14 -6.24 -37.81
C ALA A 15 -7.00 -5.50 -37.12
N SER A 16 -6.64 -4.36 -37.70
CA SER A 16 -5.65 -3.44 -37.16
C SER A 16 -6.20 -2.91 -35.85
N THR A 17 -5.86 -3.56 -34.74
CA THR A 17 -5.79 -2.82 -33.48
C THR A 17 -4.54 -1.97 -33.60
N SER A 18 -4.69 -0.79 -34.20
CA SER A 18 -3.72 0.29 -34.03
C SER A 18 -3.60 0.44 -32.52
N GLY A 19 -2.46 -0.02 -32.00
CA GLY A 19 -2.18 0.05 -30.59
C GLY A 19 -2.38 1.50 -30.16
N TYR A 20 -3.20 1.70 -29.13
CA TYR A 20 -2.95 2.77 -28.20
C TYR A 20 -1.62 2.43 -27.50
N ALA A 21 -0.51 2.48 -28.26
CA ALA A 21 0.80 2.59 -27.67
C ALA A 21 0.78 3.96 -27.01
N GLN A 22 0.49 3.95 -25.71
CA GLN A 22 0.63 5.11 -24.84
C GLN A 22 1.97 5.75 -25.19
N GLU A 23 1.96 7.01 -25.65
CA GLU A 23 3.21 7.73 -25.89
C GLU A 23 4.06 7.61 -24.62
N ALA A 24 5.23 6.99 -24.76
CA ALA A 24 6.16 6.86 -23.65
C ALA A 24 6.46 8.26 -23.13
N TRP A 25 6.18 8.49 -21.84
CA TRP A 25 6.45 9.75 -21.17
C TRP A 25 7.87 10.24 -21.51
N LYS A 26 8.00 11.38 -22.20
CA LYS A 26 9.29 12.01 -22.54
C LYS A 26 9.96 12.70 -21.33
N GLY A 27 9.79 12.15 -20.13
CA GLY A 27 10.43 12.62 -18.90
C GLY A 27 11.77 11.92 -18.67
N HIS A 28 12.57 12.46 -17.75
CA HIS A 28 13.74 11.74 -17.24
C HIS A 28 13.29 10.40 -16.66
N GLN A 29 13.86 9.32 -17.16
CA GLN A 29 13.55 7.99 -16.68
C GLN A 29 14.07 7.87 -15.24
N PRO A 30 13.24 7.46 -14.26
CA PRO A 30 13.69 7.35 -12.88
C PRO A 30 14.80 6.29 -12.78
N THR A 31 15.88 6.62 -12.06
CA THR A 31 16.89 5.62 -11.71
C THR A 31 16.39 4.80 -10.53
N LEU A 32 16.28 3.49 -10.72
CA LEU A 32 15.92 2.56 -9.66
C LEU A 32 17.18 2.20 -8.87
N ILE A 33 17.19 2.53 -7.58
CA ILE A 33 18.25 2.15 -6.65
C ILE A 33 17.63 1.21 -5.62
N ALA A 34 18.16 -0.02 -5.53
CA ALA A 34 17.71 -0.97 -4.52
C ALA A 34 18.10 -0.48 -3.12
N GLN A 35 17.16 -0.58 -2.17
CA GLN A 35 17.37 -0.19 -0.79
C GLN A 35 17.05 -1.37 0.13
N HIS A 36 17.84 -1.53 1.19
CA HIS A 36 17.58 -2.55 2.21
C HIS A 36 16.60 -2.02 3.24
N SER A 37 15.39 -2.58 3.29
CA SER A 37 14.31 -2.16 4.19
C SER A 37 14.49 -2.58 5.65
N GLY A 38 15.43 -3.50 5.92
CA GLY A 38 15.62 -4.09 7.25
C GLY A 38 14.55 -5.11 7.64
N THR A 39 13.75 -5.63 6.70
CA THR A 39 12.75 -6.69 6.92
C THR A 39 12.57 -7.55 5.67
N THR A 40 12.16 -8.80 5.86
CA THR A 40 11.74 -9.72 4.78
C THR A 40 10.22 -9.77 4.62
N GLN A 41 9.47 -9.08 5.49
CA GLN A 41 8.01 -9.01 5.38
C GLN A 41 7.58 -8.19 4.17
N LEU A 42 6.46 -8.60 3.57
CA LEU A 42 5.86 -7.87 2.45
C LEU A 42 5.44 -6.47 2.91
N LEU A 43 5.99 -5.43 2.31
CA LEU A 43 5.51 -4.05 2.44
C LEU A 43 4.43 -3.80 1.40
N ILE A 44 3.28 -3.29 1.84
CA ILE A 44 2.04 -3.17 1.05
C ILE A 44 1.74 -1.70 0.73
N ALA A 45 2.03 -0.80 1.67
CA ALA A 45 1.73 0.63 1.56
C ALA A 45 2.98 1.47 1.83
N VAL A 46 3.04 2.65 1.20
CA VAL A 46 4.13 3.63 1.33
C VAL A 46 3.57 5.05 1.36
N SER A 47 4.17 5.91 2.19
CA SER A 47 3.80 7.31 2.36
C SER A 47 5.06 8.18 2.46
N PRO A 48 5.49 8.82 1.35
CA PRO A 48 6.54 9.82 1.40
C PRO A 48 6.01 11.11 2.03
N VAL A 49 6.68 11.59 3.08
CA VAL A 49 6.38 12.87 3.74
C VAL A 49 7.14 14.00 3.06
N ASN A 50 8.41 13.77 2.73
CA ASN A 50 9.26 14.66 1.95
C ASN A 50 10.41 13.86 1.31
N SER A 51 11.39 14.53 0.71
CA SER A 51 12.52 13.86 0.02
C SER A 51 13.43 13.02 0.93
N LYS A 52 13.35 13.20 2.25
CA LYS A 52 14.15 12.45 3.22
C LYS A 52 13.33 11.47 4.04
N VAL A 53 12.07 11.78 4.30
CA VAL A 53 11.22 11.01 5.21
C VAL A 53 10.19 10.21 4.44
N VAL A 54 10.24 8.89 4.57
CA VAL A 54 9.28 7.97 3.95
C VAL A 54 8.92 6.88 4.96
N TRP A 55 7.62 6.61 5.07
CA TRP A 55 7.09 5.49 5.84
C TRP A 55 6.59 4.40 4.90
N ALA A 56 6.78 3.13 5.26
CA ALA A 56 6.11 2.01 4.60
C ALA A 56 5.65 0.99 5.64
N ALA A 57 4.65 0.19 5.30
CA ALA A 57 4.10 -0.82 6.21
C ALA A 57 3.47 -1.97 5.45
N GLY A 58 3.27 -3.11 6.12
CA GLY A 58 2.65 -4.27 5.49
C GLY A 58 2.43 -5.44 6.44
N ALA A 59 2.78 -6.64 5.98
CA ALA A 59 2.47 -7.90 6.63
C ALA A 59 3.17 -8.07 7.99
N GLY A 60 2.59 -8.93 8.84
CA GLY A 60 3.15 -9.26 10.15
C GLY A 60 3.23 -8.07 11.11
N GLY A 61 2.33 -7.09 10.98
CA GLY A 61 2.35 -5.85 11.75
C GLY A 61 3.60 -5.00 11.52
N THR A 62 4.26 -5.14 10.36
CA THR A 62 5.56 -4.51 10.09
C THR A 62 5.40 -3.06 9.61
N TYR A 63 6.25 -2.18 10.12
CA TYR A 63 6.48 -0.84 9.59
C TYR A 63 7.98 -0.63 9.33
N VAL A 64 8.29 0.28 8.42
CA VAL A 64 9.63 0.81 8.20
C VAL A 64 9.57 2.33 8.01
N VAL A 65 10.62 3.02 8.43
CA VAL A 65 10.78 4.46 8.23
C VAL A 65 12.23 4.80 7.86
N THR A 66 12.39 5.68 6.89
CA THR A 66 13.67 6.36 6.62
C THR A 66 13.53 7.85 6.93
N THR A 67 14.63 8.47 7.35
CA THR A 67 14.75 9.92 7.55
C THR A 67 15.93 10.52 6.78
N ASP A 68 16.55 9.73 5.91
CA ASP A 68 17.74 10.09 5.13
C ASP A 68 17.58 9.83 3.62
N GLY A 69 16.35 9.74 3.13
CA GLY A 69 16.04 9.52 1.71
C GLY A 69 16.16 8.05 1.28
N GLY A 70 16.13 7.13 2.24
CA GLY A 70 16.20 5.69 2.01
C GLY A 70 17.62 5.13 1.94
N ALA A 71 18.62 5.91 2.37
CA ALA A 71 19.98 5.40 2.57
C ALA A 71 20.00 4.38 3.71
N THR A 72 19.23 4.63 4.78
CA THR A 72 18.96 3.67 5.84
C THR A 72 17.47 3.60 6.18
N TRP A 73 17.03 2.43 6.64
CA TRP A 73 15.66 2.17 7.06
C TRP A 73 15.65 1.57 8.46
N LYS A 74 14.83 2.14 9.34
CA LYS A 74 14.48 1.55 10.64
C LYS A 74 13.22 0.71 10.46
N SER A 75 13.31 -0.59 10.71
CA SER A 75 12.17 -1.50 10.71
C SER A 75 11.69 -1.80 12.12
N GLY A 76 10.42 -2.17 12.24
CA GLY A 76 9.83 -2.62 13.50
C GLY A 76 8.50 -3.32 13.29
N VAL A 77 8.01 -3.95 14.36
CA VAL A 77 6.66 -4.54 14.42
C VAL A 77 5.86 -3.79 15.45
N VAL A 78 4.61 -3.45 15.12
CA VAL A 78 3.69 -2.81 16.08
C VAL A 78 3.28 -3.86 17.12
N PRO A 79 3.54 -3.64 18.42
CA PRO A 79 3.17 -4.61 19.46
C PRO A 79 1.67 -4.94 19.45
N GLY A 80 1.33 -6.23 19.42
CA GLY A 80 -0.06 -6.71 19.37
C GLY A 80 -0.71 -6.69 17.98
N ALA A 81 0.09 -6.47 16.93
CA ALA A 81 -0.32 -6.51 15.52
C ALA A 81 0.44 -7.58 14.70
N GLU A 82 1.17 -8.48 15.34
CA GLU A 82 2.07 -9.47 14.71
C GLU A 82 1.34 -10.39 13.72
N GLY A 83 0.05 -10.65 13.95
CA GLY A 83 -0.82 -11.44 13.07
C GLY A 83 -1.64 -10.62 12.08
N LEU A 84 -1.40 -9.31 11.97
CA LEU A 84 -2.18 -8.39 11.14
C LEU A 84 -1.38 -7.92 9.93
N GLU A 85 -2.10 -7.33 8.98
CA GLU A 85 -1.50 -6.66 7.83
C GLU A 85 -1.88 -5.19 7.82
N PHE A 86 -0.90 -4.32 7.60
CA PHE A 86 -1.17 -2.91 7.35
C PHE A 86 -1.46 -2.68 5.87
N ARG A 87 -2.66 -2.20 5.57
CA ARG A 87 -3.10 -1.89 4.20
C ARG A 87 -2.89 -0.44 3.81
N ASP A 88 -2.66 0.40 4.80
CA ASP A 88 -2.37 1.81 4.58
C ASP A 88 -1.42 2.33 5.65
N VAL A 89 -0.62 3.31 5.25
CA VAL A 89 0.25 4.09 6.11
C VAL A 89 0.14 5.55 5.69
N GLN A 90 -0.02 6.45 6.66
CA GLN A 90 0.04 7.88 6.42
C GLN A 90 1.14 8.48 7.31
N GLY A 91 2.24 8.88 6.69
CA GLY A 91 3.26 9.68 7.34
C GLY A 91 2.79 11.13 7.49
N VAL A 92 3.06 11.73 8.64
CA VAL A 92 2.84 13.17 8.90
C VAL A 92 4.19 13.88 9.10
N SER A 93 5.11 13.24 9.82
CA SER A 93 6.49 13.68 10.00
C SER A 93 7.43 12.48 10.11
N ASP A 94 8.69 12.73 10.43
CA ASP A 94 9.65 11.69 10.85
C ASP A 94 9.26 10.98 12.16
N ARG A 95 8.37 11.59 12.96
CA ARG A 95 7.93 11.07 14.25
C ARG A 95 6.49 10.61 14.27
N ILE A 96 5.60 11.26 13.52
CA ILE A 96 4.17 11.01 13.55
C ILE A 96 3.75 10.24 12.30
N ALA A 97 3.08 9.11 12.51
CA ALA A 97 2.48 8.31 11.44
C ALA A 97 1.25 7.54 11.93
N TYR A 98 0.39 7.19 10.98
CA TYR A 98 -0.80 6.37 11.19
C TYR A 98 -0.72 5.10 10.36
N LEU A 99 -1.22 3.99 10.92
CA LEU A 99 -1.29 2.70 10.24
C LEU A 99 -2.70 2.13 10.33
N MET A 100 -3.22 1.59 9.23
CA MET A 100 -4.53 0.93 9.20
C MET A 100 -4.36 -0.58 9.01
N SER A 101 -4.79 -1.37 10.00
CA SER A 101 -4.69 -2.82 9.93
C SER A 101 -5.96 -3.46 9.37
N ILE A 102 -5.76 -4.63 8.79
CA ILE A 102 -6.80 -5.63 8.54
C ILE A 102 -6.38 -6.97 9.15
N GLY A 103 -7.34 -7.87 9.30
CA GLY A 103 -7.14 -9.26 9.67
C GLY A 103 -8.43 -10.06 9.46
N ASN A 104 -8.48 -11.26 10.00
CA ASN A 104 -9.60 -12.17 9.75
C ASN A 104 -10.79 -11.95 10.70
N ASN A 105 -10.60 -11.16 11.77
CA ASN A 105 -11.65 -10.90 12.75
C ASN A 105 -12.15 -9.46 12.67
N THR A 106 -13.39 -9.26 13.12
CA THR A 106 -13.99 -7.93 13.28
C THR A 106 -13.09 -6.94 14.01
N GLY A 107 -12.42 -7.38 15.07
CA GLY A 107 -11.58 -6.55 15.91
C GLY A 107 -10.21 -6.20 15.32
N ASP A 108 -9.89 -6.72 14.15
CA ASP A 108 -8.57 -6.58 13.52
C ASP A 108 -8.48 -5.33 12.63
N PHE A 109 -9.62 -4.73 12.29
CA PHE A 109 -9.68 -3.41 11.65
C PHE A 109 -9.41 -2.33 12.69
N ARG A 110 -8.19 -1.79 12.70
CA ARG A 110 -7.72 -0.81 13.68
C ARG A 110 -6.99 0.32 12.97
N ILE A 111 -6.94 1.48 13.62
CA ILE A 111 -6.05 2.59 13.26
C ILE A 111 -5.09 2.79 14.42
N TYR A 112 -3.79 2.70 14.13
CA TYR A 112 -2.71 2.97 15.08
C TYR A 112 -2.09 4.32 14.80
N LYS A 113 -1.53 4.96 15.83
CA LYS A 113 -0.76 6.20 15.75
C LYS A 113 0.52 6.09 16.57
N THR A 114 1.62 6.57 16.01
CA THR A 114 2.86 6.87 16.73
C THR A 114 3.12 8.38 16.73
N GLU A 115 3.85 8.87 17.74
CA GLU A 115 4.36 10.24 17.83
C GLU A 115 5.87 10.30 18.11
N ASP A 116 6.53 9.14 18.04
CA ASP A 116 7.93 8.95 18.42
C ASP A 116 8.67 7.99 17.47
N ALA A 117 8.38 8.10 16.17
CA ALA A 117 9.06 7.35 15.12
C ALA A 117 8.92 5.82 15.30
N GLY A 118 7.74 5.39 15.73
CA GLY A 118 7.35 3.99 15.86
C GLY A 118 7.84 3.29 17.13
N LEU A 119 8.45 4.02 18.08
CA LEU A 119 8.86 3.43 19.36
C LEU A 119 7.63 2.99 20.17
N HIS A 120 6.57 3.80 20.16
CA HIS A 120 5.29 3.45 20.78
C HIS A 120 4.12 3.70 19.81
N TRP A 121 3.09 2.88 19.97
CA TRP A 121 1.88 2.92 19.16
C TRP A 121 0.63 2.91 20.04
N THR A 122 -0.33 3.76 19.69
CA THR A 122 -1.63 3.87 20.36
C THR A 122 -2.75 3.57 19.37
N ILE A 123 -3.77 2.84 19.81
CA ILE A 123 -4.95 2.55 18.97
C ILE A 123 -5.90 3.74 19.03
N GLN A 124 -6.05 4.43 17.90
CA GLN A 124 -6.98 5.55 17.72
C GLN A 124 -8.39 5.08 17.34
N PHE A 125 -8.48 3.90 16.70
CA PHE A 125 -9.73 3.25 16.35
C PHE A 125 -9.58 1.74 16.40
N LYS A 126 -10.61 1.05 16.90
CA LYS A 126 -10.76 -0.40 16.78
C LYS A 126 -12.20 -0.69 16.42
N ASN A 127 -12.43 -1.43 15.34
CA ASN A 127 -13.76 -1.84 14.99
C ASN A 127 -14.30 -2.79 16.08
N LYS A 128 -15.45 -2.43 16.65
CA LYS A 128 -16.15 -3.21 17.69
C LYS A 128 -17.40 -3.90 17.15
N ARG A 129 -17.75 -3.72 15.87
CA ARG A 129 -19.03 -4.19 15.32
C ARG A 129 -18.93 -5.63 14.84
N SER A 130 -19.49 -6.56 15.61
CA SER A 130 -19.85 -7.89 15.09
C SER A 130 -20.62 -7.75 13.77
N MET A 131 -20.45 -8.70 12.84
CA MET A 131 -21.00 -8.74 11.47
C MET A 131 -22.54 -8.89 11.44
N LEU A 132 -23.25 -8.11 12.25
CA LEU A 132 -24.71 -8.02 12.34
C LEU A 132 -25.06 -6.53 12.47
N SER A 133 -25.03 -5.79 11.36
CA SER A 133 -25.97 -4.68 11.07
C SER A 133 -25.47 -3.84 9.88
N MET A 134 -26.10 -4.02 8.71
CA MET A 134 -25.97 -3.13 7.53
C MET A 134 -26.43 -1.68 7.83
N THR A 135 -27.14 -1.50 8.94
CA THR A 135 -27.33 -0.32 9.81
C THR A 135 -26.20 0.73 9.87
N ALA A 136 -24.99 0.18 9.98
CA ALA A 136 -23.79 0.82 10.49
C ALA A 136 -23.01 1.66 9.47
N LEU A 137 -23.13 1.28 8.19
CA LEU A 137 -22.20 1.71 7.15
C LEU A 137 -22.27 3.22 6.88
N ARG A 138 -23.42 3.85 7.17
CA ARG A 138 -23.66 5.29 6.94
C ARG A 138 -23.19 6.21 8.07
N SER A 139 -23.00 5.72 9.30
CA SER A 139 -22.66 6.57 10.45
C SER A 139 -21.16 6.59 10.79
N GLY A 140 -20.41 5.53 10.46
CA GLY A 140 -18.96 5.46 10.71
C GLY A 140 -18.12 6.42 9.86
N LEU A 141 -18.48 6.56 8.58
CA LEU A 141 -17.75 7.42 7.62
C LEU A 141 -17.79 8.92 8.00
N ARG A 142 -18.84 9.38 8.71
CA ARG A 142 -18.94 10.78 9.16
C ARG A 142 -18.03 11.11 10.34
N SER A 143 -17.76 10.14 11.23
CA SER A 143 -16.92 10.35 12.42
C SER A 143 -15.43 10.41 12.07
N VAL A 144 -15.00 9.60 11.10
CA VAL A 144 -13.60 9.58 10.65
C VAL A 144 -13.28 10.78 9.75
N ALA A 145 -14.20 11.17 8.85
CA ALA A 145 -14.03 12.39 8.03
C ALA A 145 -13.92 13.67 8.88
N SER A 146 -14.60 13.73 10.03
CA SER A 146 -14.52 14.88 10.96
C SER A 146 -13.16 14.99 11.68
N ARG A 147 -12.37 13.92 11.76
CA ARG A 147 -11.08 13.91 12.47
C ARG A 147 -9.88 13.89 11.53
N ILE A 148 -10.10 13.58 10.25
CA ILE A 148 -9.11 13.65 9.16
C ILE A 148 -9.22 14.99 8.39
N ALA A 149 -10.23 15.82 8.66
CA ALA A 149 -10.28 17.18 8.13
C ALA A 149 -9.09 18.01 8.67
N ILE A 150 -8.06 18.08 7.84
CA ILE A 150 -6.89 18.95 7.94
C ILE A 150 -7.36 20.38 8.18
N ARG A 151 -6.87 21.02 9.25
CA ARG A 151 -6.71 22.47 9.29
C ARG A 151 -5.33 22.81 8.75
#